data_AF-A0A0F9HBJ7-F1
#
_entry.id   AF-A0A0F9HBJ7-F1
#
_cell.length_a   1.000
_cell.length_b   1.000
_cell.length_c   1.000
_cell.angle_alpha   90.00
_cell.angle_beta   90.00
_cell.angle_gamma   90.00
#
_symmetry.space_group_name_H-M   'P 1'
#
loop_
_entity.id
_entity.type
_entity.pdbx_description
1 polymer ?
#
loop_
_entity_poly.entity_id
_entity_poly.type
_entity_poly.pdbx_seq_one_letter_code
_entity_poly.pdbx_strand_id
1 'polypeptide(L)' 'KEDPDWLQLAEIKYKTVDSSGKIKIMSKEEMLREQIDSPDVADSLAMTFASVEPVPALDMRSSQVDDTVVSSKEMDPYA' A
#
# COMPACT_ATOMS: atom_id res chain seq x y z
N LYS A 1 -21.89 -9.31 -18.18
CA LYS A 1 -21.32 -8.22 -19.01
C LYS A 1 -19.85 -8.21 -18.64
N GLU A 2 -18.95 -8.50 -19.56
CA GLU A 2 -17.51 -8.44 -19.26
C GLU A 2 -17.15 -6.97 -19.17
N ASP A 3 -16.92 -6.47 -17.95
CA ASP A 3 -16.27 -5.18 -17.77
C ASP A 3 -14.77 -5.42 -17.91
N PRO A 4 -14.14 -4.83 -18.94
CA PRO A 4 -12.75 -5.11 -19.17
C PRO A 4 -11.92 -4.35 -18.12
N ASP A 5 -10.97 -5.03 -17.47
CA ASP A 5 -10.19 -4.51 -16.33
C ASP A 5 -9.56 -3.12 -16.58
N TRP A 6 -9.24 -2.79 -17.83
CA TRP A 6 -8.70 -1.48 -18.20
C TRP A 6 -9.68 -0.32 -17.99
N LEU A 7 -10.99 -0.58 -17.96
CA LEU A 7 -12.03 0.43 -17.77
C LEU A 7 -11.93 1.11 -16.40
N GLN A 8 -11.38 0.40 -15.41
CA GLN A 8 -11.15 0.92 -14.05
C GLN A 8 -10.29 2.19 -14.04
N LEU A 9 -9.39 2.38 -15.04
CA LEU A 9 -8.58 3.59 -15.18
C LEU A 9 -9.42 4.84 -15.50
N ALA A 10 -10.55 4.67 -16.18
CA ALA A 10 -11.45 5.77 -16.54
C ALA A 10 -12.38 6.18 -15.40
N GLU A 11 -12.47 5.37 -14.34
CA GLU A 11 -13.40 5.56 -13.22
C GLU A 11 -12.78 6.30 -12.04
N ILE A 12 -11.47 6.57 -12.06
CA ILE A 12 -10.75 7.31 -11.02
C ILE A 12 -11.37 8.70 -10.83
N LYS A 13 -11.82 9.00 -9.60
CA LYS A 13 -12.43 10.28 -9.22
C LYS A 13 -11.46 11.15 -8.42
N TYR A 14 -11.57 12.46 -8.62
CA TYR A 14 -10.78 13.47 -7.91
C TYR A 14 -11.61 14.13 -6.82
N LYS A 15 -10.95 14.53 -5.73
CA LYS A 15 -11.55 15.40 -4.73
C LYS A 15 -11.74 16.79 -5.32
N THR A 16 -12.97 17.29 -5.27
CA THR A 16 -13.36 18.61 -5.80
C THR A 16 -12.79 19.78 -5.02
N VAL A 17 -12.39 19.55 -3.76
CA VAL A 17 -11.94 20.61 -2.85
C VAL A 17 -10.68 20.14 -2.13
N ASP A 18 -9.52 20.42 -2.71
CA ASP A 18 -8.33 20.54 -1.88
C ASP A 18 -8.08 22.04 -1.63
N SER A 19 -8.25 22.47 -0.38
CA SER A 19 -7.98 23.86 0.03
C SER A 19 -6.52 24.28 -0.20
N SER A 20 -5.64 23.30 -0.45
CA SER A 20 -4.23 23.49 -0.76
C SER A 20 -3.93 23.68 -2.25
N GLY A 21 -4.95 23.65 -3.13
CA GLY A 21 -4.77 23.78 -4.58
C GLY A 21 -4.05 22.59 -5.24
N LYS A 22 -3.90 21.47 -4.53
CA LYS A 22 -3.31 20.25 -5.08
C LYS A 22 -4.40 19.32 -5.61
N ILE A 23 -4.05 18.57 -6.64
CA ILE A 23 -4.95 17.53 -7.14
C ILE A 23 -4.86 16.34 -6.18
N LYS A 24 -6.01 15.90 -5.66
CA LYS A 24 -6.12 14.71 -4.82
C LYS A 24 -7.11 13.75 -5.46
N ILE A 25 -6.73 12.48 -5.54
CA ILE A 25 -7.63 11.40 -5.91
C ILE A 25 -8.49 11.04 -4.69
N MET A 26 -9.74 10.62 -4.92
CA MET A 26 -10.63 10.11 -3.89
C MET A 26 -10.06 8.80 -3.33
N SER A 27 -10.11 8.58 -2.00
CA SER A 27 -9.64 7.31 -1.45
C SER A 27 -10.61 6.18 -1.75
N LYS A 28 -10.13 4.94 -1.68
CA LYS A 28 -10.94 3.73 -1.83
C LYS A 28 -12.17 3.73 -0.90
N GLU A 29 -11.99 4.13 0.35
CA GLU A 29 -13.07 4.19 1.34
C GLU A 29 -14.12 5.26 1.02
N GLU A 30 -13.71 6.37 0.40
CA GLU A 30 -14.62 7.42 -0.03
C GLU A 30 -15.39 7.00 -1.28
N MET A 31 -14.73 6.34 -2.24
CA MET A 31 -15.40 5.79 -3.44
C MET A 31 -16.48 4.77 -3.04
N LEU A 32 -16.15 3.86 -2.12
CA LEU A 32 -17.12 2.88 -1.60
C LEU A 32 -18.30 3.54 -0.89
N ARG A 33 -18.07 4.63 -0.16
CA ARG A 33 -19.15 5.39 0.50
C ARG A 33 -20.11 6.03 -0.52
N GLU A 34 -19.60 6.41 -1.68
CA GLU A 34 -20.37 6.95 -2.80
C GLU A 34 -20.97 5.86 -3.71
N GLN A 35 -20.88 4.59 -3.32
CA GLN A 35 -21.34 3.43 -4.10
C GLN A 35 -20.59 3.28 -5.44
N ILE A 36 -19.35 3.74 -5.49
CA ILE A 36 -18.44 3.51 -6.61
C ILE A 36 -17.54 2.33 -6.20
N ASP A 37 -17.48 1.31 -7.04
CA ASP A 37 -16.61 0.16 -6.80
C ASP A 37 -15.14 0.58 -6.83
N SER A 38 -14.34 -0.06 -5.98
CA SER A 38 -12.91 0.21 -5.88
C SER A 38 -12.17 -0.29 -7.12
N PRO A 39 -11.37 0.54 -7.80
CA PRO A 39 -10.63 0.16 -9.00
C PRO A 39 -9.30 -0.54 -8.63
N ASP A 40 -9.38 -1.78 -8.13
CA ASP A 40 -8.24 -2.53 -7.60
C ASP A 40 -7.11 -2.78 -8.61
N VAL A 41 -7.45 -2.95 -9.90
CA VAL A 41 -6.46 -3.17 -10.97
C VAL A 41 -5.71 -1.87 -11.27
N ALA A 42 -6.42 -0.73 -11.28
CA ALA A 42 -5.82 0.57 -11.49
C ALA A 42 -4.88 0.98 -10.34
N ASP A 43 -5.27 0.71 -9.10
CA ASP A 43 -4.42 0.95 -7.92
C ASP A 43 -3.16 0.10 -7.95
N SER A 44 -3.30 -1.17 -8.31
CA SER A 44 -2.15 -2.08 -8.49
C SER A 44 -1.18 -1.55 -9.56
N LEU A 45 -1.70 -1.03 -10.68
CA LEU A 45 -0.90 -0.39 -11.71
C LEU A 45 -0.22 0.88 -11.20
N ALA A 46 -0.93 1.73 -10.44
CA ALA A 46 -0.39 2.97 -9.92
C ALA A 46 0.84 2.74 -9.01
N MET A 47 0.81 1.69 -8.19
CA MET A 47 1.94 1.33 -7.33
C MET A 47 3.22 0.99 -8.10
N THR A 48 3.12 0.54 -9.35
CA THR A 48 4.31 0.23 -10.17
C THR A 48 5.10 1.47 -10.59
N PHE A 49 4.47 2.64 -10.60
CA PHE A 49 5.12 3.91 -10.90
C PHE A 49 5.78 4.56 -9.68
N ALA A 50 5.60 3.99 -8.49
CA ALA A 50 6.24 4.50 -7.28
C ALA A 50 7.76 4.24 -7.34
N SER A 51 8.53 5.30 -7.57
CA SER A 51 9.97 5.26 -7.39
C SER A 51 10.27 5.38 -5.90
N VAL A 52 10.80 4.32 -5.30
CA VAL A 52 11.36 4.41 -3.95
C VAL A 52 12.67 5.16 -4.07
N GLU A 53 12.71 6.43 -3.67
CA GLU A 53 13.99 7.10 -3.50
C GLU A 53 14.84 6.26 -2.54
N PRO A 54 16.12 6.00 -2.85
CA PRO A 54 16.98 5.28 -1.95
C PRO A 54 17.06 6.09 -0.66
N VAL A 55 16.45 5.56 0.40
CA VAL A 55 16.57 6.12 1.74
C VAL A 55 18.07 6.28 2.00
N PRO A 56 18.60 7.50 2.23
CA PRO A 56 19.99 7.65 2.57
C PRO A 56 20.19 6.80 3.81
N ALA A 57 21.12 5.85 3.73
CA ALA A 57 21.40 4.92 4.81
C ALA A 57 21.69 5.73 6.07
N LEU A 58 20.68 5.88 6.93
CA LEU A 58 20.88 6.37 8.28
C LEU A 58 21.77 5.33 8.93
N ASP A 59 22.98 5.76 9.27
CA ASP A 59 24.02 4.96 9.90
C ASP A 59 23.43 4.29 11.16
N MET A 60 22.96 3.05 11.03
CA MET A 60 22.45 2.21 12.13
C MET A 60 23.61 1.70 12.99
N ARG A 61 24.52 2.59 13.39
CA ARG A 61 25.61 2.33 14.34
C ARG A 61 25.42 3.18 15.59
N SER A 62 24.33 2.97 16.30
CA SER A 62 24.29 3.21 17.76
C SER A 62 22.97 2.72 18.32
N SER A 63 22.94 1.45 18.72
CA SER A 63 22.23 0.95 19.92
C SER A 63 22.47 -0.56 20.00
N GLN A 64 23.61 -0.95 20.55
CA GLN A 64 23.76 -2.27 21.14
C GLN A 64 22.79 -2.36 22.33
N VAL A 65 21.86 -3.30 22.28
CA VAL A 65 21.29 -3.94 23.48
C VAL A 65 20.90 -5.38 23.14
N ASP A 66 21.84 -6.25 23.50
CA ASP A 66 21.77 -7.68 23.88
C ASP A 66 20.79 -8.64 23.19
N ASP A 67 21.40 -9.58 22.44
CA ASP A 67 20.86 -10.86 22.01
C ASP A 67 20.33 -11.69 23.20
N THR A 68 19.04 -11.99 23.20
CA THR A 68 18.51 -13.19 23.88
C THR A 68 17.83 -14.10 22.87
N VAL A 69 18.60 -15.14 22.52
CA VAL A 69 18.22 -16.35 21.79
C VAL A 69 16.92 -16.93 22.33
N VAL A 70 15.83 -16.87 21.56
CA VAL A 70 14.71 -17.80 21.74
C VAL A 70 14.92 -18.96 20.77
N SER A 71 15.55 -20.00 21.34
CA SER A 71 15.79 -21.30 20.73
C SER A 71 14.46 -21.94 20.30
N SER A 72 14.30 -22.15 19.00
CA SER A 72 13.27 -22.99 18.40
C SER A 72 13.45 -24.42 18.92
N LYS A 73 12.66 -24.81 19.92
CA LYS A 73 12.63 -26.20 20.37
C LYS A 73 11.77 -26.99 19.39
N GLU A 74 12.44 -27.74 18.51
CA GLU A 74 11.83 -28.79 17.70
C GLU A 74 11.06 -29.76 18.61
N MET A 75 9.79 -30.00 18.29
CA MET A 75 8.91 -30.93 19.00
C MET A 75 9.14 -32.34 18.41
N ASP A 76 9.60 -33.29 19.22
CA ASP A 76 9.72 -34.70 18.82
C ASP A 76 8.33 -35.36 18.86
N PRO A 77 7.82 -35.89 17.73
CA PRO A 77 6.50 -36.51 17.67
C PRO A 77 6.42 -37.97 18.18
N TYR A 78 7.46 -38.56 18.79
CA TYR A 78 7.41 -39.95 19.27
C TYR A 78 7.95 -40.21 20.70
N ALA A 79 7.92 -39.21 21.59
CA ALA A 79 8.18 -39.43 23.03
C ALA A 79 6.93 -39.94 23.80
#